data_AF-A0A7C4GXI2-F1
#
_entry.id   AF-A0A7C4GXI2-F1
#
_cell.length_a   1.000
_cell.length_b   1.000
_cell.length_c   1.000
_cell.angle_alpha   90.00
_cell.angle_beta   90.00
_cell.angle_gamma   90.00
#
_symmetry.space_group_name_H-M   'P 1'
#
loop_
_entity.id
_entity.type
_entity.pdbx_description
1 polymer ?
#
loop_
_entity_poly.entity_id
_entity_poly.type
_entity_poly.pdbx_seq_one_letter_code
_entity_poly.pdbx_strand_id
1 'polypeptide(L)'
;MSRLMVVFERITSWGEPQYRIEVTGSVNIDVDVDQLHEVCVSKGLISHRTVPRHGDTRLNLRGGEKLSDPYYEAEVLTFKGKELYAVNPRFLGGRRDIAYTVEVRPKQFSTVHPSEFKRLGIRVLRFTAGNYNHMSKPFLERLFSFRSEFKLASFRFKEAPLLAPSKPWLEYFNVCSQVLKEAANYDLEAEFKEKLSYRLRNM
;
A
#
# COMPACT_ATOMS: atom_id res chain seq x y z
N MET A 1 -0.98 -2.35 -21.15
CA MET A 1 0.23 -1.51 -21.36
C MET A 1 0.72 -1.09 -20.00
N SER A 2 1.93 -1.44 -19.62
CA SER A 2 2.51 -1.06 -18.33
C SER A 2 3.05 0.37 -18.40
N ARG A 3 2.83 1.17 -17.36
CA ARG A 3 3.30 2.56 -17.27
C ARG A 3 3.84 2.84 -15.89
N LEU A 4 5.12 3.18 -15.79
CA LEU A 4 5.73 3.77 -14.60
C LEU A 4 5.94 5.26 -14.78
N MET A 5 5.61 6.05 -13.77
CA MET A 5 5.91 7.47 -13.67
C MET A 5 6.70 7.72 -12.39
N VAL A 6 7.84 8.39 -12.54
CA VAL A 6 8.67 8.84 -11.42
C VAL A 6 8.71 10.35 -11.45
N VAL A 7 8.23 10.97 -10.38
CA VAL A 7 8.14 12.42 -10.19
C VAL A 7 9.07 12.82 -9.04
N PHE A 8 9.92 13.82 -9.31
CA PHE A 8 10.72 14.50 -8.30
C PHE A 8 10.13 15.88 -8.11
N GLU A 9 9.78 16.20 -6.88
CA GLU A 9 9.25 17.51 -6.54
C GLU A 9 10.16 18.17 -5.51
N ARG A 10 10.59 19.39 -5.81
CA ARG A 10 11.33 20.22 -4.87
C ARG A 10 10.34 20.78 -3.86
N ILE A 11 10.52 20.41 -2.59
CA ILE A 11 9.82 21.00 -1.45
C ILE A 11 10.69 22.13 -0.92
N THR A 12 10.13 23.34 -0.89
CA THR A 12 10.73 24.48 -0.19
C THR A 12 10.49 24.35 1.31
N SER A 13 11.54 24.01 2.05
CA SER A 13 11.57 24.11 3.50
C SER A 13 12.54 25.23 3.92
N TRP A 14 12.38 25.81 5.11
CA TRP A 14 13.21 26.92 5.59
C TRP A 14 14.69 26.50 5.69
N GLY A 15 15.48 26.83 4.67
CA GLY A 15 16.95 26.77 4.68
C GLY A 15 17.59 25.81 3.68
N GLU A 16 16.96 24.68 3.34
CA GLU A 16 17.51 23.69 2.40
C GLU A 16 16.44 23.15 1.42
N PRO A 17 16.77 23.00 0.11
CA PRO A 17 15.89 22.34 -0.85
C PRO A 17 15.74 20.87 -0.49
N GLN A 18 14.52 20.48 -0.16
CA GLN A 18 14.15 19.10 0.07
C GLN A 18 13.54 18.51 -1.19
N TYR A 19 13.72 17.22 -1.44
CA TYR A 19 13.10 16.53 -2.56
C TYR A 19 12.10 15.49 -2.06
N ARG A 20 10.96 15.42 -2.74
CA ARG A 20 9.98 14.35 -2.63
C ARG A 20 10.07 13.47 -3.86
N ILE A 21 10.08 12.16 -3.63
CA ILE A 21 10.00 11.16 -4.69
C ILE A 21 8.59 10.58 -4.66
N GLU A 22 7.93 10.63 -5.80
CA GLU A 22 6.67 9.93 -6.03
C GLU A 22 6.81 8.97 -7.21
N VAL A 23 6.55 7.70 -6.95
CA VAL A 23 6.54 6.64 -7.95
C VAL A 23 5.11 6.15 -8.08
N THR A 24 4.52 6.33 -9.26
CA THR A 24 3.19 5.80 -9.57
C THR A 24 3.29 4.88 -10.77
N GLY A 25 2.51 3.82 -10.79
CA GLY A 25 2.46 2.97 -11.96
C GLY A 25 1.26 2.07 -12.02
N SER A 26 1.01 1.56 -13.21
CA SER A 26 -0.02 0.57 -13.50
C SER A 26 0.53 -0.47 -14.44
N VAL A 27 0.25 -1.75 -14.17
CA VAL A 27 0.80 -2.91 -14.85
C VAL A 27 -0.35 -3.89 -15.10
N ASN A 28 -0.42 -4.43 -16.32
CA ASN A 28 -1.34 -5.52 -16.61
C ASN A 28 -0.83 -6.78 -15.91
N ILE A 29 -1.70 -7.48 -15.21
CA ILE A 29 -1.37 -8.75 -14.56
C ILE A 29 -1.82 -9.94 -15.41
N ASP A 30 -1.02 -11.00 -15.39
CA ASP A 30 -1.28 -12.23 -16.15
C ASP A 30 -2.16 -13.20 -15.35
N VAL A 31 -2.20 -13.03 -14.03
CA VAL A 31 -2.98 -13.81 -13.07
C VAL A 31 -4.34 -13.16 -12.79
N ASP A 32 -5.27 -13.93 -12.21
CA ASP A 32 -6.49 -13.34 -11.68
C ASP A 32 -6.25 -12.58 -10.36
N VAL A 33 -7.24 -11.79 -9.93
CA VAL A 33 -7.10 -10.93 -8.74
C VAL A 33 -6.91 -11.74 -7.46
N ASP A 34 -7.53 -12.93 -7.40
CA ASP A 34 -7.43 -13.81 -6.24
C ASP A 34 -6.02 -14.38 -6.11
N GLN A 35 -5.46 -14.87 -7.22
CA GLN A 35 -4.06 -15.28 -7.32
C GLN A 35 -3.10 -14.13 -7.00
N LEU A 36 -3.33 -12.94 -7.53
CA LEU A 36 -2.52 -11.77 -7.18
C LEU A 36 -2.57 -11.48 -5.67
N HIS A 37 -3.76 -11.57 -5.07
CA HIS A 37 -3.92 -11.38 -3.64
C HIS A 37 -3.11 -12.44 -2.85
N GLU A 38 -3.11 -13.70 -3.28
CA GLU A 38 -2.27 -14.74 -2.67
C GLU A 38 -0.78 -14.43 -2.77
N VAL A 39 -0.31 -13.94 -3.93
CA VAL A 39 1.09 -13.50 -4.09
C VAL A 39 1.40 -12.34 -3.14
N CYS A 40 0.50 -11.36 -3.02
CA CYS A 40 0.65 -10.27 -2.07
C CYS A 40 0.75 -10.76 -0.62
N VAL A 41 -0.02 -11.79 -0.24
CA VAL A 41 0.07 -12.42 1.09
C VAL A 41 1.39 -13.16 1.26
N SER A 42 1.80 -13.96 0.27
CA SER A 42 3.02 -14.77 0.35
C SER A 42 4.30 -13.93 0.44
N LYS A 43 4.34 -12.78 -0.25
CA LYS A 43 5.46 -11.82 -0.18
C LYS A 43 5.38 -10.87 1.02
N GLY A 44 4.31 -10.95 1.81
CA GLY A 44 4.13 -10.13 3.02
C GLY A 44 3.65 -8.71 2.77
N LEU A 45 3.23 -8.38 1.54
CA LEU A 45 2.56 -7.11 1.23
C LEU A 45 1.23 -7.00 2.00
N ILE A 46 0.54 -8.13 2.18
CA ILE A 46 -0.64 -8.28 3.02
C ILE A 46 -0.28 -9.21 4.19
N SER A 47 -0.03 -8.65 5.36
CA SER A 47 0.28 -9.40 6.59
C SER A 47 -0.13 -8.60 7.82
N HIS A 48 -0.06 -9.19 9.02
CA HIS A 48 -0.38 -8.46 10.26
C HIS A 48 0.54 -7.26 10.56
N ARG A 49 1.68 -7.17 9.87
CA ARG A 49 2.57 -6.00 9.95
C ARG A 49 2.05 -4.83 9.13
N THR A 50 1.22 -5.11 8.13
CA THR A 50 0.84 -4.18 7.06
C THR A 50 -0.68 -3.90 7.09
N VAL A 51 -1.49 -4.86 7.49
CA VAL A 51 -2.91 -4.70 7.77
C VAL A 51 -3.13 -5.02 9.26
N PRO A 52 -3.61 -4.09 10.08
CA PRO A 52 -3.80 -4.35 11.50
C PRO A 52 -5.07 -5.18 11.76
N ARG A 53 -5.16 -5.79 12.95
CA ARG A 53 -6.31 -6.61 13.34
C ARG A 53 -7.40 -5.75 13.98
N HIS A 54 -8.63 -6.24 13.96
CA HIS A 54 -9.73 -5.60 14.67
C HIS A 54 -9.38 -5.43 16.16
N GLY A 55 -9.69 -4.25 16.71
CA GLY A 55 -9.42 -3.91 18.11
C GLY A 55 -7.99 -3.44 18.38
N ASP A 56 -7.06 -3.59 17.43
CA ASP A 56 -5.72 -2.99 17.55
C ASP A 56 -5.86 -1.48 17.75
N THR A 57 -5.03 -0.93 18.64
CA THR A 57 -4.86 0.53 18.78
C THR A 57 -3.56 0.95 18.12
N ARG A 58 -3.65 1.96 17.26
CA ARG A 58 -2.52 2.49 16.49
C ARG A 58 -2.41 3.99 16.71
N LEU A 59 -1.19 4.46 16.95
CA LEU A 59 -0.89 5.89 17.08
C LEU A 59 -0.35 6.42 15.76
N ASN A 60 -0.86 7.58 15.35
CA ASN A 60 -0.46 8.32 14.16
C ASN A 60 -0.51 7.49 12.86
N LEU A 61 -1.35 6.46 12.81
CA LEU A 61 -1.38 5.48 11.73
C LEU A 61 -2.71 5.52 10.97
N ARG A 62 -2.67 5.92 9.70
CA ARG A 62 -3.85 6.08 8.81
C ARG A 62 -3.81 5.00 7.72
N GLY A 63 -4.97 4.64 7.17
CA GLY A 63 -5.03 3.64 6.09
C GLY A 63 -4.72 4.17 4.69
N GLY A 64 -4.68 5.49 4.50
CA GLY A 64 -4.36 6.12 3.22
C GLY A 64 -4.08 7.62 3.34
N GLU A 65 -4.31 8.36 2.25
CA GLU A 65 -4.04 9.80 2.16
C GLU A 65 -5.03 10.60 3.02
N LYS A 66 -6.28 10.14 3.09
CA LYS A 66 -7.32 10.72 3.94
C LYS A 66 -7.40 9.99 5.28
N LEU A 67 -7.84 10.74 6.29
CA LEU A 67 -8.05 10.24 7.66
C LEU A 67 -8.95 9.00 7.74
N SER A 68 -9.89 8.87 6.80
CA SER A 68 -10.90 7.81 6.75
C SER A 68 -10.54 6.65 5.83
N ASP A 69 -9.43 6.73 5.09
CA ASP A 69 -9.08 5.69 4.12
C ASP A 69 -8.79 4.37 4.84
N PRO A 70 -9.30 3.23 4.35
CA PRO A 70 -9.09 1.93 4.97
C PRO A 70 -7.64 1.46 4.82
N TYR A 71 -7.14 0.71 5.80
CA TYR A 71 -5.87 -0.02 5.69
C TYR A 71 -5.95 -1.09 4.59
N TYR A 72 -7.14 -1.67 4.42
CA TYR A 72 -7.39 -2.67 3.41
C TYR A 72 -8.88 -2.66 3.07
N GLU A 73 -9.22 -2.77 1.80
CA GLU A 73 -10.57 -2.95 1.31
C GLU A 73 -10.59 -3.99 0.20
N ALA A 74 -11.59 -4.86 0.20
CA ALA A 74 -11.77 -5.85 -0.85
C ALA A 74 -13.24 -6.15 -1.11
N GLU A 75 -13.59 -6.36 -2.38
CA GLU A 75 -14.82 -7.06 -2.73
C GLU A 75 -14.50 -8.55 -2.72
N VAL A 76 -15.19 -9.30 -1.88
CA VAL A 76 -14.97 -10.73 -1.68
C VAL A 76 -16.21 -11.53 -2.02
N LEU A 77 -16.01 -12.77 -2.47
CA LEU A 77 -17.06 -13.75 -2.67
C LEU A 77 -16.98 -14.79 -1.57
N THR A 78 -18.04 -14.90 -0.77
CA THR A 78 -18.21 -15.90 0.28
C THR A 78 -19.35 -16.85 -0.07
N PHE A 79 -19.59 -17.85 0.77
CA PHE A 79 -20.75 -18.73 0.65
C PHE A 79 -22.10 -17.99 0.75
N LYS A 80 -22.12 -16.78 1.33
CA LYS A 80 -23.31 -15.92 1.43
C LYS A 80 -23.49 -15.00 0.22
N GLY A 81 -22.54 -14.99 -0.71
CA GLY A 81 -22.53 -14.11 -1.87
C GLY A 81 -21.41 -13.07 -1.81
N LYS A 82 -21.60 -11.97 -2.55
CA LYS A 82 -20.61 -10.88 -2.63
C LYS A 82 -20.74 -9.96 -1.42
N GLU A 83 -19.60 -9.64 -0.80
CA GLU A 83 -19.52 -8.74 0.35
C GLU A 83 -18.36 -7.76 0.17
N LEU A 84 -18.50 -6.55 0.75
CA LEU A 84 -17.41 -5.58 0.83
C LEU A 84 -16.73 -5.70 2.18
N TYR A 85 -15.51 -6.24 2.19
CA TYR A 85 -14.66 -6.32 3.37
C TYR A 85 -13.78 -5.08 3.49
N ALA A 86 -13.68 -4.48 4.67
CA ALA A 86 -12.81 -3.33 4.91
C ALA A 86 -12.21 -3.34 6.33
N VAL A 87 -10.95 -2.93 6.43
CA VAL A 87 -10.22 -2.69 7.69
C VAL A 87 -10.02 -1.19 7.82
N ASN A 88 -10.82 -0.55 8.67
CA ASN A 88 -10.91 0.90 8.76
C ASN A 88 -10.20 1.45 10.01
N PRO A 89 -9.55 2.62 9.91
CA PRO A 89 -9.21 3.41 11.08
C PRO A 89 -10.47 4.06 11.67
N ARG A 90 -10.63 3.96 12.99
CA ARG A 90 -11.64 4.70 13.76
C ARG A 90 -10.92 5.60 14.75
N PHE A 91 -11.02 6.91 14.51
CA PHE A 91 -10.38 7.93 15.34
C PHE A 91 -10.85 7.85 16.80
N LEU A 92 -9.88 7.88 17.73
CA LEU A 92 -10.11 7.87 19.18
C LEU A 92 -9.78 9.21 19.85
N GLY A 93 -9.13 10.15 19.15
CA GLY A 93 -8.67 11.41 19.74
C GLY A 93 -7.15 11.50 19.85
N GLY A 94 -6.65 12.61 20.40
CA GLY A 94 -5.22 12.85 20.61
C GLY A 94 -4.73 14.15 19.98
N ARG A 95 -3.84 14.87 20.69
CA ARG A 95 -3.41 16.23 20.34
C ARG A 95 -2.01 16.28 19.74
N ARG A 96 -1.09 15.44 20.24
CA ARG A 96 0.27 15.23 19.70
C ARG A 96 0.38 13.90 18.99
N ASP A 97 -0.11 12.85 19.65
CA ASP A 97 -0.27 11.51 19.07
C ASP A 97 -1.75 11.24 18.87
N ILE A 98 -2.17 11.12 17.61
CA ILE A 98 -3.55 10.82 17.25
C ILE A 98 -3.75 9.31 17.31
N ALA A 99 -4.66 8.86 18.17
CA ALA A 99 -4.99 7.45 18.32
C ALA A 99 -6.14 7.03 17.39
N TYR A 100 -6.03 5.82 16.87
CA TYR A 100 -7.07 5.13 16.12
C TYR A 100 -7.24 3.72 16.67
N THR A 101 -8.48 3.25 16.73
CA THR A 101 -8.78 1.82 16.82
C THR A 101 -9.08 1.26 15.43
N VAL A 102 -8.90 -0.03 15.25
CA VAL A 102 -9.13 -0.71 13.97
C VAL A 102 -10.49 -1.40 13.97
N GLU A 103 -11.33 -1.02 13.03
CA GLU A 103 -12.66 -1.58 12.84
C GLU A 103 -12.72 -2.40 11.55
N VAL A 104 -13.06 -3.68 11.65
CA VAL A 104 -13.28 -4.53 10.48
C VAL A 104 -14.77 -4.57 10.16
N ARG A 105 -15.11 -4.35 8.89
CA ARG A 105 -16.47 -4.41 8.36
C ARG A 105 -16.58 -5.41 7.21
N PRO A 106 -17.73 -6.08 7.07
CA PRO A 106 -18.82 -6.11 8.04
C PRO A 106 -18.45 -6.93 9.30
N LYS A 107 -19.18 -6.72 10.41
CA LYS A 107 -18.78 -7.19 11.76
C LYS A 107 -18.55 -8.70 11.86
N GLN A 108 -19.21 -9.49 11.02
CA GLN A 108 -18.98 -10.95 10.94
C GLN A 108 -17.54 -11.33 10.57
N PHE A 109 -16.77 -10.44 9.94
CA PHE A 109 -15.36 -10.68 9.64
C PHE A 109 -14.40 -10.10 10.68
N SER A 110 -14.89 -9.64 11.84
CA SER A 110 -14.05 -9.01 12.88
C SER A 110 -12.87 -9.87 13.34
N THR A 111 -12.96 -11.20 13.23
CA THR A 111 -11.88 -12.14 13.57
C THR A 111 -11.08 -12.63 12.37
N VAL A 112 -11.45 -12.23 11.15
CA VAL A 112 -10.85 -12.71 9.91
C VAL A 112 -9.85 -11.68 9.40
N HIS A 113 -8.61 -12.09 9.17
CA HIS A 113 -7.62 -11.25 8.53
C HIS A 113 -7.51 -11.53 7.02
N PRO A 114 -7.20 -10.54 6.15
CA PRO A 114 -7.12 -10.76 4.71
C PRO A 114 -6.14 -11.86 4.30
N SER A 115 -5.03 -12.01 5.03
CA SER A 115 -4.07 -13.09 4.79
C SER A 115 -4.63 -14.50 4.95
N GLU A 116 -5.82 -14.65 5.53
CA GLU A 116 -6.46 -15.94 5.79
C GLU A 116 -7.57 -16.26 4.78
N PHE A 117 -7.92 -15.35 3.87
CA PHE A 117 -9.03 -15.51 2.94
C PHE A 117 -8.97 -16.82 2.15
N LYS A 118 -7.81 -17.14 1.56
CA LYS A 118 -7.60 -18.41 0.84
C LYS A 118 -7.93 -19.63 1.71
N ARG A 119 -7.43 -19.65 2.95
CA ARG A 119 -7.64 -20.76 3.91
C ARG A 119 -9.11 -20.92 4.28
N LEU A 120 -9.87 -19.83 4.26
CA LEU A 120 -11.29 -19.79 4.60
C LEU A 120 -12.20 -19.95 3.38
N GLY A 121 -11.65 -20.18 2.18
CA GLY A 121 -12.42 -20.28 0.94
C GLY A 121 -13.10 -18.97 0.52
N ILE A 122 -12.57 -17.82 0.97
CA ILE A 122 -13.04 -16.49 0.59
C ILE A 122 -12.23 -16.05 -0.63
N ARG A 123 -12.91 -15.82 -1.75
CA ARG A 123 -12.27 -15.40 -3.01
C ARG A 123 -12.28 -13.88 -3.14
N VAL A 124 -11.16 -13.29 -3.56
CA VAL A 124 -11.02 -11.84 -3.76
C VAL A 124 -11.31 -11.47 -5.22
N LEU A 125 -12.18 -10.47 -5.43
CA LEU A 125 -12.58 -9.98 -6.75
C LEU A 125 -11.87 -8.68 -7.13
N ARG A 126 -11.62 -7.83 -6.14
CA ARG A 126 -10.80 -6.61 -6.21
C ARG A 126 -10.32 -6.28 -4.81
N PHE A 127 -9.17 -5.64 -4.70
CA PHE A 127 -8.71 -5.15 -3.41
C PHE A 127 -7.87 -3.89 -3.56
N THR A 128 -7.84 -3.11 -2.49
CA THR A 128 -6.92 -2.02 -2.26
C THR A 128 -6.23 -2.28 -0.92
N ALA A 129 -4.91 -2.33 -0.92
CA ALA A 129 -4.10 -2.38 0.29
C ALA A 129 -3.39 -1.03 0.46
N GLY A 130 -3.61 -0.38 1.60
CA GLY A 130 -2.93 0.82 2.02
C GLY A 130 -1.93 0.52 3.11
N ASN A 131 -0.70 1.03 3.00
CA ASN A 131 0.32 1.00 4.06
C ASN A 131 1.06 2.37 4.08
N TYR A 132 1.66 2.88 5.16
CA TYR A 132 2.55 2.19 6.10
C TYR A 132 2.67 2.87 7.47
N ASN A 133 3.26 2.07 8.36
CA ASN A 133 3.80 2.24 9.70
C ASN A 133 4.83 3.39 9.89
N HIS A 134 4.92 3.80 11.15
CA HIS A 134 5.64 4.89 11.83
C HIS A 134 7.08 5.22 11.34
N MET A 135 7.45 6.51 11.35
CA MET A 135 8.49 7.10 12.23
C MET A 135 8.81 8.57 11.87
N SER A 136 8.60 9.44 12.86
CA SER A 136 9.17 10.77 13.09
C SER A 136 8.83 11.93 12.13
N LYS A 137 8.09 12.90 12.68
CA LYS A 137 7.71 14.22 12.15
C LYS A 137 6.40 14.24 11.34
N PRO A 138 5.51 15.22 11.60
CA PRO A 138 4.25 15.43 10.87
C PRO A 138 4.40 15.83 9.39
N PHE A 139 5.58 15.60 8.78
CA PHE A 139 5.94 16.07 7.43
C PHE A 139 6.43 14.97 6.48
N LEU A 140 6.42 13.68 6.88
CA LEU A 140 6.79 12.59 5.97
C LEU A 140 5.53 11.93 5.40
N GLU A 141 5.07 12.40 4.24
CA GLU A 141 3.98 11.78 3.48
C GLU A 141 4.45 10.45 2.87
N ARG A 142 4.47 9.38 3.67
CA ARG A 142 4.65 8.01 3.19
C ARG A 142 3.30 7.43 2.80
N LEU A 143 3.03 7.39 1.51
CA LEU A 143 1.83 6.74 0.96
C LEU A 143 2.26 5.51 0.17
N PHE A 144 1.76 4.36 0.59
CA PHE A 144 1.74 3.15 -0.22
C PHE A 144 0.30 2.76 -0.51
N SER A 145 -0.05 2.66 -1.79
CA SER A 145 -1.28 2.01 -2.19
C SER A 145 -0.99 0.97 -3.26
N PHE A 146 -1.66 -0.17 -3.14
CA PHE A 146 -1.69 -1.21 -4.16
C PHE A 146 -3.15 -1.57 -4.43
N ARG A 147 -3.57 -1.41 -5.67
CA ARG A 147 -4.95 -1.64 -6.09
C ARG A 147 -4.98 -2.66 -7.21
N SER A 148 -5.92 -3.59 -7.14
CA SER A 148 -6.22 -4.49 -8.25
C SER A 148 -7.68 -4.40 -8.68
N GLU A 149 -7.88 -4.19 -9.97
CA GLU A 149 -9.18 -4.15 -10.64
C GLU A 149 -9.01 -4.65 -12.09
N PHE A 150 -9.82 -5.60 -12.53
CA PHE A 150 -9.86 -6.12 -13.92
C PHE A 150 -8.49 -6.33 -14.60
N LYS A 151 -7.67 -7.26 -14.10
CA LYS A 151 -6.32 -7.55 -14.63
C LYS A 151 -5.36 -6.36 -14.67
N LEU A 152 -5.59 -5.34 -13.84
CA LEU A 152 -4.67 -4.23 -13.65
C LEU A 152 -4.21 -4.19 -12.19
N ALA A 153 -2.91 -4.10 -11.97
CA ALA A 153 -2.32 -3.72 -10.70
C ALA A 153 -1.86 -2.27 -10.79
N SER A 154 -2.26 -1.42 -9.85
CA SER A 154 -1.78 -0.04 -9.73
C SER A 154 -1.11 0.17 -8.39
N PHE A 155 -0.01 0.92 -8.40
CA PHE A 155 0.78 1.18 -7.20
C PHE A 155 1.18 2.66 -7.12
N ARG A 156 1.32 3.13 -5.89
CA ARG A 156 1.83 4.46 -5.57
C ARG A 156 2.78 4.35 -4.38
N PHE A 157 3.96 4.94 -4.52
CA PHE A 157 4.94 5.11 -3.45
C PHE A 157 5.26 6.60 -3.36
N LYS A 158 5.14 7.17 -2.17
CA LYS A 158 5.50 8.57 -1.93
C LYS A 158 6.43 8.62 -0.72
N GLU A 159 7.52 9.39 -0.82
CA GLU A 159 8.38 9.67 0.32
C GLU A 159 8.99 11.09 0.21
N ALA A 160 8.97 11.80 1.34
CA ALA A 160 9.58 13.12 1.52
C ALA A 160 10.12 13.23 2.95
N PRO A 161 11.14 14.07 3.24
CA PRO A 161 12.10 14.65 2.32
C PRO A 161 13.40 13.82 2.30
N LEU A 162 13.85 13.34 1.14
CA LEU A 162 15.13 12.62 1.08
C LEU A 162 15.85 12.77 -0.27
N LEU A 163 17.19 12.84 -0.21
CA LEU A 163 18.10 12.64 -1.35
C LEU A 163 18.19 11.16 -1.77
N ALA A 164 17.84 10.23 -0.88
CA ALA A 164 17.85 8.79 -1.10
C ALA A 164 16.69 8.09 -0.34
N PRO A 165 16.01 7.08 -0.91
CA PRO A 165 14.89 6.43 -0.25
C PRO A 165 15.24 5.80 1.10
N SER A 166 14.32 5.85 2.07
CA SER A 166 14.56 5.25 3.38
C SER A 166 14.49 3.73 3.35
N LYS A 167 15.05 3.07 4.37
CA LYS A 167 14.95 1.61 4.53
C LYS A 167 13.49 1.11 4.52
N PRO A 168 12.54 1.71 5.25
CA PRO A 168 11.12 1.37 5.12
C PRO A 168 10.58 1.46 3.71
N TRP A 169 10.90 2.52 2.97
CA TRP A 169 10.43 2.68 1.60
C TRP A 169 11.00 1.60 0.68
N LEU A 170 12.30 1.32 0.81
CA LEU A 170 12.98 0.28 0.02
C LEU A 170 12.43 -1.11 0.31
N GLU A 171 12.15 -1.44 1.58
CA GLU A 171 11.53 -2.72 1.95
C GLU A 171 10.18 -2.90 1.24
N TYR A 172 9.33 -1.87 1.23
CA TYR A 172 8.04 -1.91 0.53
C TYR A 172 8.19 -2.01 -0.98
N PHE A 173 9.02 -1.15 -1.54
CA PHE A 173 9.30 -1.12 -2.97
C PHE A 173 9.79 -2.50 -3.45
N ASN A 174 10.68 -3.14 -2.69
CA ASN A 174 11.21 -4.46 -3.02
C ASN A 174 10.13 -5.55 -2.95
N VAL A 175 9.28 -5.54 -1.92
CA VAL A 175 8.16 -6.49 -1.81
C VAL A 175 7.21 -6.32 -3.00
N CYS A 176 6.88 -5.09 -3.38
CA CYS A 176 6.03 -4.83 -4.54
C CYS A 176 6.68 -5.25 -5.85
N SER A 177 7.98 -5.01 -6.02
CA SER A 177 8.74 -5.46 -7.17
C SER A 177 8.65 -6.98 -7.31
N GLN A 178 8.82 -7.72 -6.20
CA GLN A 178 8.66 -9.19 -6.19
C GLN A 178 7.24 -9.63 -6.57
N VAL A 179 6.21 -8.97 -6.03
CA VAL A 179 4.80 -9.24 -6.37
C VAL A 179 4.55 -9.05 -7.87
N LEU A 180 4.99 -7.92 -8.44
CA LEU A 180 4.79 -7.62 -9.85
C LEU A 180 5.63 -8.50 -10.77
N LYS A 181 6.82 -8.91 -10.33
CA LYS A 181 7.64 -9.88 -11.07
C LYS A 181 6.95 -11.23 -11.16
N GLU A 182 6.34 -11.70 -10.07
CA GLU A 182 5.65 -12.99 -10.04
C GLU A 182 4.29 -12.95 -10.78
N ALA A 183 3.51 -11.88 -10.60
CA ALA A 183 2.15 -11.78 -11.12
C ALA A 183 2.03 -11.24 -12.56
N ALA A 184 3.07 -10.57 -13.06
CA ALA A 184 3.05 -9.87 -14.34
C ALA A 184 4.39 -9.91 -15.10
N ASN A 185 5.38 -10.68 -14.63
CA ASN A 185 6.74 -10.69 -15.16
C ASN A 185 7.36 -9.27 -15.29
N TYR A 186 6.93 -8.35 -14.43
CA TYR A 186 7.28 -6.94 -14.53
C TYR A 186 8.38 -6.57 -13.53
N ASP A 187 9.48 -6.04 -14.04
CA ASP A 187 10.66 -5.67 -13.25
C ASP A 187 10.63 -4.19 -12.85
N LEU A 188 9.88 -3.90 -11.77
CA LEU A 188 9.72 -2.55 -11.26
C LEU A 188 11.06 -1.93 -10.84
N GLU A 189 11.97 -2.72 -10.27
CA GLU A 189 13.27 -2.23 -9.82
C GLU A 189 14.16 -1.80 -10.99
N ALA A 190 14.23 -2.61 -12.05
CA ALA A 190 14.98 -2.26 -13.25
C ALA A 190 14.44 -0.98 -13.91
N GLU A 191 13.12 -0.89 -14.13
CA GLU A 191 12.51 0.30 -14.75
C GLU A 191 12.67 1.55 -13.86
N PHE A 192 12.56 1.41 -12.53
CA PHE A 192 12.80 2.52 -11.62
C PHE A 192 14.25 3.03 -11.69
N LYS A 193 15.25 2.14 -11.67
CA LYS A 193 16.67 2.52 -11.77
C LYS A 193 16.99 3.22 -13.09
N GLU A 194 16.40 2.75 -14.19
CA GLU A 194 16.54 3.38 -15.51
C GLU A 194 16.00 4.81 -15.49
N LYS A 195 14.76 5.01 -15.02
CA LYS A 195 14.12 6.34 -14.97
C LYS A 195 14.78 7.28 -13.98
N LEU A 196 15.23 6.76 -12.83
CA LEU A 196 16.00 7.53 -11.85
C LEU A 196 17.31 8.02 -12.47
N SER A 197 18.06 7.13 -13.12
CA SER A 197 19.33 7.47 -13.77
C SER A 197 19.15 8.49 -14.90
N TYR A 198 18.08 8.36 -15.69
CA TYR A 198 17.73 9.34 -16.72
C TYR A 198 17.42 10.71 -16.11
N ARG A 199 16.62 10.76 -15.03
CA ARG A 199 16.28 12.02 -14.35
C ARG A 199 17.49 12.70 -13.75
N LEU A 200 18.35 11.97 -13.03
CA LEU A 200 19.56 12.51 -12.41
C LEU A 200 20.56 13.07 -13.43
N ARG A 201 20.62 12.53 -14.65
CA ARG A 201 21.47 13.06 -15.73
C ARG A 201 20.92 14.34 -16.38
N ASN A 202 19.63 14.61 -16.23
CA ASN A 202 18.93 15.73 -16.87
C ASN A 202 18.46 16.79 -15.86
N MET A 203 18.92 16.70 -14.60
CA MET A 203 18.77 17.72 -13.56
C MET A 203 20.03 18.55 -13.46
#